data_AF-A0A356ZXU5-F1
#
_entry.id   AF-A0A356ZXU5-F1
#
_cell.length_a   1.000
_cell.length_b   1.000
_cell.length_c   1.000
_cell.angle_alpha   90.00
_cell.angle_beta   90.00
_cell.angle_gamma   90.00
#
_symmetry.space_group_name_H-M   'P 1'
#
loop_
_entity.id
_entity.type
_entity.pdbx_description
1 polymer ?
#
loop_
_entity_poly.entity_id
_entity_poly.type
_entity_poly.pdbx_seq_one_letter_code
_entity_poly.pdbx_strand_id
1 'polypeptide(L)' 'MTDFMRNAYEQGVTFYGCQLSLPLVDIEPSAVSWPITWIGAADFHELLLEADRAVYLS' A
#
# COMPACT_ATOMS: atom_id res chain seq x y z
N MET A 1 6.63 14.14 17.85
CA MET A 1 6.28 13.96 16.43
C MET A 1 5.83 12.52 16.29
N THR A 2 4.52 12.31 16.12
CA THR A 2 3.94 10.98 15.95
C THR A 2 4.32 10.43 14.58
N ASP A 3 4.68 9.16 14.54
CA ASP A 3 4.96 8.41 13.33
C ASP A 3 3.66 8.27 12.52
N PHE A 4 3.56 8.98 11.38
CA PHE A 4 2.36 9.05 10.55
C PHE A 4 1.86 7.65 10.14
N MET A 5 2.78 6.76 9.78
CA MET A 5 2.46 5.40 9.35
C MET A 5 1.81 4.61 10.47
N ARG A 6 2.31 4.77 11.70
CA ARG A 6 1.75 4.14 12.90
C ARG A 6 0.35 4.64 13.22
N ASN A 7 0.16 5.96 13.20
CA ASN A 7 -1.14 6.55 13.47
C ASN A 7 -2.20 6.12 12.45
N ALA A 8 -1.83 6.00 11.17
CA ALA A 8 -2.72 5.52 10.13
C ALA A 8 -3.08 4.04 10.34
N TYR A 9 -2.09 3.20 10.68
CA TYR A 9 -2.34 1.80 11.05
C TYR A 9 -3.27 1.65 12.26
N GLU A 10 -3.03 2.42 13.33
CA GLU A 10 -3.87 2.43 14.54
C GLU A 10 -5.31 2.91 14.27
N GLN A 11 -5.52 3.69 13.21
CA GLN A 11 -6.84 4.12 12.74
C GLN A 11 -7.50 3.14 11.77
N GLY A 12 -6.86 1.99 11.49
CA GLY A 12 -7.41 0.95 10.63
C GLY A 12 -7.19 1.18 9.14
N VAL A 13 -6.25 2.05 8.74
CA VAL A 13 -5.86 2.20 7.34
C VAL A 13 -5.21 0.91 6.84
N THR A 14 -5.72 0.35 5.75
CA THR A 14 -5.11 -0.80 5.07
C THR A 14 -3.98 -0.33 4.16
N PHE A 15 -2.81 -0.96 4.28
CA PHE A 15 -1.64 -0.68 3.46
C PHE A 15 -1.47 -1.75 2.38
N TYR A 16 -1.39 -1.30 1.14
CA TYR A 16 -1.13 -2.15 -0.02
C TYR A 16 0.23 -1.86 -0.62
N GLY A 17 0.90 -2.90 -1.11
CA GLY A 17 2.16 -2.81 -1.83
C GLY A 17 2.01 -3.36 -3.22
N CYS A 18 2.50 -2.65 -4.24
CA CYS A 18 2.41 -3.08 -5.63
C CYS A 18 3.53 -4.09 -5.96
N GLN A 19 3.16 -5.33 -6.29
CA GLN A 19 4.12 -6.38 -6.64
C GLN A 19 4.98 -6.02 -7.85
N LEU A 20 4.39 -5.34 -8.85
CA LEU A 20 5.10 -4.91 -10.05
C LEU A 20 6.15 -3.82 -9.76
N SER A 21 6.05 -3.14 -8.62
CA SER A 21 7.00 -2.10 -8.23
C SER A 21 8.23 -2.66 -7.50
N LEU A 22 8.13 -3.86 -6.90
CA LEU A 22 9.23 -4.46 -6.12
C LEU A 22 10.55 -4.54 -6.90
N PRO A 23 10.59 -5.02 -8.17
CA PRO A 23 11.84 -5.10 -8.93
C PRO A 23 12.37 -3.73 -9.34
N LEU A 24 11.53 -2.69 -9.37
CA LEU A 24 11.93 -1.32 -9.73
C LEU A 24 12.67 -0.61 -8.60
N VAL A 25 12.46 -1.06 -7.37
CA VAL A 25 13.06 -0.48 -6.17
C VAL A 25 14.05 -1.41 -5.47
N ASP A 26 14.31 -2.59 -6.05
CA ASP A 26 15.24 -3.61 -5.53
C ASP A 26 14.95 -4.00 -4.06
N ILE A 27 13.66 -4.15 -3.74
CA ILE A 27 13.20 -4.55 -2.41
C ILE A 27 12.52 -5.92 -2.50
N GLU A 28 12.94 -6.83 -1.64
CA GLU A 28 12.21 -8.07 -1.36
C GLU A 28 11.02 -7.80 -0.43
N PRO A 29 9.84 -8.38 -0.68
CA PRO A 29 8.65 -8.21 0.18
C PRO A 29 8.92 -8.44 1.66
N SER A 30 9.75 -9.44 1.98
CA SER A 30 10.10 -9.86 3.34
C SER A 30 10.96 -8.84 4.09
N ALA A 31 11.59 -7.89 3.39
CA ALA A 31 12.37 -6.82 3.99
C ALA A 31 11.49 -5.70 4.58
N VAL A 32 10.19 -5.68 4.25
CA VAL A 32 9.26 -4.67 4.77
C VAL A 32 8.59 -5.17 6.05
N SER A 33 8.82 -4.45 7.15
CA SER A 33 8.34 -4.82 8.49
C SER A 33 6.92 -4.34 8.82
N TRP A 34 6.27 -3.63 7.90
CA TRP A 34 4.88 -3.17 8.05
C TRP A 34 3.88 -4.22 7.55
N PRO A 35 2.67 -4.29 8.11
CA PRO A 35 1.61 -5.19 7.68
C PRO A 35 1.04 -4.74 6.33
N ILE A 36 1.79 -4.97 5.26
CA ILE A 36 1.44 -4.65 3.89
C ILE A 36 0.83 -5.87 3.21
N THR A 37 -0.30 -5.68 2.53
CA THR A 37 -0.85 -6.66 1.61
C THR A 37 -0.28 -6.42 0.22
N TRP A 38 0.49 -7.39 -0.31
CA TRP A 38 1.08 -7.31 -1.63
C TRP A 38 0.07 -7.67 -2.71
N ILE A 39 -0.21 -6.73 -3.61
CA ILE A 39 -1.26 -6.85 -4.63
C ILE A 39 -0.71 -6.66 -6.04
N GLY A 40 -1.38 -7.26 -7.02
CA GLY A 40 -1.13 -7.08 -8.43
C GLY A 40 -1.87 -5.89 -9.02
N ALA A 41 -1.70 -5.67 -10.33
CA ALA A 41 -2.38 -4.59 -11.04
C ALA A 41 -3.90 -4.78 -11.14
N ALA A 42 -4.37 -6.03 -11.23
CA ALA A 42 -5.80 -6.34 -11.29
C ALA A 42 -6.50 -6.01 -9.96
N ASP A 43 -5.93 -6.46 -8.84
CA ASP A 43 -6.46 -6.16 -7.51
C ASP A 43 -6.49 -4.63 -7.26
N PHE A 44 -5.44 -3.91 -7.68
CA PHE A 44 -5.42 -2.46 -7.58
C PHE A 44 -6.52 -1.80 -8.41
N HIS A 45 -6.80 -2.33 -9.60
CA HIS A 45 -7.88 -1.83 -10.45
C HIS A 45 -9.25 -2.04 -9.79
N GLU A 46 -9.49 -3.21 -9.18
CA GLU A 46 -10.72 -3.49 -8.44
C GLU A 46 -10.89 -2.53 -7.25
N LEU A 47 -9.84 -2.32 -6.45
CA LEU A 47 -9.87 -1.35 -5.35
C LEU A 47 -10.23 0.07 -5.81
N LEU A 48 -9.74 0.49 -6.98
CA LEU A 48 -10.08 1.81 -7.54
C LEU A 48 -11.54 1.91 -7.98
N LEU A 49 -12.14 0.82 -8.45
CA LEU A 49 -13.54 0.78 -8.87
C LEU A 49 -14.50 0.74 -7.66
N GLU A 50 -14.08 0.08 -6.58
CA GLU A 50 -14.85 -0.01 -5.33
C GLU A 50 -14.76 1.27 -4.50
N ALA A 51 -13.67 2.02 -4.62
CA ALA A 51 -13.49 3.27 -3.90
C ALA A 51 -14.44 4.37 -4.43
N ASP A 52 -15.12 5.07 -3.52
CA ASP A 52 -15.91 6.24 -3.89
C ASP A 52 -15.05 7.35 -4.52
N ARG A 53 -13.80 7.47 -4.07
CA ARG A 53 -12.84 8.50 -4.47
C ARG A 53 -11.43 7.97 -4.46
N ALA A 54 -10.64 8.42 -5.43
CA ALA A 54 -9.19 8.25 -5.47
C ALA A 54 -8.50 9.62 -5.33
N VAL A 55 -7.47 9.68 -4.48
CA VAL A 55 -6.61 10.85 -4.34
C VAL A 55 -5.19 10.43 -4.73
N TYR A 56 -4.64 11.10 -5.74
CA TYR A 56 -3.26 10.90 -6.17
C TYR A 56 -2.37 11.97 -5.52
N LEU A 57 -1.32 11.52 -4.83
CA LEU A 57 -0.34 12.37 -4.15
C LEU A 57 1.00 12.27 -4.91
N SER A 58 1.66 13.41 -5.14
CA SER A 58 2.97 13.53 -5.79
C SER A 58 4.07 13.87 -4.80
#